data_AF-A0A969MVJ8-F1
#
_entry.id   AF-A0A969MVJ8-F1
#
_cell.length_a   1.000
_cell.length_b   1.000
_cell.length_c   1.000
_cell.angle_alpha   90.00
_cell.angle_beta   90.00
_cell.angle_gamma   90.00
#
_symmetry.space_group_name_H-M   'P 1'
#
loop_
_entity.id
_entity.type
_entity.pdbx_description
1 polymer ?
#
loop_
_entity_poly.entity_id
_entity_poly.type
_entity_poly.pdbx_seq_one_letter_code
_entity_poly.pdbx_strand_id
1 'polypeptide(L)'
;MFVKLTDLNSPLQETTRQATGLLNPEAQDQVALLKVLQQITPESCPKSYNFHMHTVKSDGRLQPDELIDQAIQIGLQGLAITDHHTVEGYQIAQAHLNQWKASHPENQALAPVLWTGLEISAGLLGIEVHVLAYGFDPEAPSLQPYLQRETVYGELYAAQQVIAAIHQAQGLAVLAHPARYKVSASALIPEATDLGIDGVETYYNYRHTNPWNPTPEITDEVRTLADHFNLLNTCGTDTHGLNLLLRL
;
A
#
# COMPACT_ATOMS: atom_id res chain seq x y z
N MET A 1 7.72 63.50 16.67
CA MET A 1 7.13 62.29 16.09
C MET A 1 7.94 61.11 16.58
N PHE A 2 7.56 60.52 17.72
CA PHE A 2 8.18 59.30 18.24
C PHE A 2 7.09 58.50 18.94
N VAL A 3 6.65 57.42 18.29
CA VAL A 3 5.72 56.45 18.86
C VAL A 3 6.53 55.52 19.76
N LYS A 4 6.09 55.39 21.01
CA LYS A 4 6.63 54.41 21.97
C LYS A 4 6.31 52.99 21.47
N LEU A 5 7.35 52.16 21.38
CA LEU A 5 7.25 50.71 21.28
C LEU A 5 6.64 50.19 22.59
N THR A 6 5.47 49.56 22.52
CA THR A 6 4.89 48.77 23.61
C THR A 6 4.94 47.29 23.24
N ASP A 7 5.62 46.55 24.12
CA ASP A 7 5.60 45.13 24.39
C ASP A 7 4.60 44.26 23.60
N LEU A 8 5.15 43.35 22.79
CA LEU A 8 4.50 42.11 22.35
C LEU A 8 5.27 40.93 22.94
N ASN A 9 5.15 40.75 24.26
CA ASN A 9 5.39 39.45 24.89
C ASN A 9 4.07 38.67 24.86
N SER A 10 3.86 37.89 23.81
CA SER A 10 2.89 36.80 23.82
C SER A 10 3.69 35.50 23.91
N PRO A 11 3.47 34.65 24.92
CA PRO A 11 4.16 33.37 24.99
C PRO A 11 3.72 32.54 23.79
N LEU A 12 4.68 32.14 22.97
CA LEU A 12 4.50 31.09 21.98
C LEU A 12 3.90 29.89 22.72
N GLN A 13 2.62 29.61 22.45
CA GLN A 13 2.03 28.35 22.81
C GLN A 13 2.79 27.29 22.01
N GLU A 14 3.75 26.64 22.66
CA GLU A 14 4.24 25.34 22.23
C GLU A 14 3.03 24.42 22.14
N THR A 15 2.52 24.24 20.93
CA THR A 15 1.60 23.16 20.62
C THR A 15 2.40 21.88 20.74
N THR A 16 2.37 21.32 21.95
CA THR A 16 2.82 19.96 22.20
C THR A 16 1.98 19.06 21.31
N ARG A 17 2.50 18.68 20.14
CA ARG A 17 1.93 17.57 19.37
C ARG A 17 2.02 16.37 20.30
N GLN A 18 0.88 15.92 20.81
CA GLN A 18 0.79 14.56 21.35
C GLN A 18 1.22 13.65 20.20
N ALA A 19 2.36 12.98 20.37
CA ALA A 19 2.75 11.89 19.51
C ALA A 19 1.61 10.87 19.57
N THR A 20 0.80 10.82 18.53
CA THR A 20 -0.17 9.75 18.34
C THR A 20 0.63 8.46 18.31
N GLY A 21 0.23 7.44 19.07
CA GLY A 21 0.89 6.13 19.11
C GLY A 21 0.73 5.33 17.81
N LEU A 22 0.78 5.99 16.65
CA LEU A 22 0.46 5.48 15.31
C LEU A 22 1.69 5.03 14.51
N LEU A 23 2.89 5.45 14.92
CA LEU A 23 4.12 5.03 14.26
C LEU A 23 4.55 3.67 14.82
N ASN A 24 4.19 2.59 14.10
CA ASN A 24 4.79 1.27 14.30
C ASN A 24 6.05 1.19 13.42
N PRO A 25 7.27 1.16 13.99
CA PRO A 25 8.50 1.09 13.20
C PRO A 25 8.56 -0.15 12.29
N GLU A 26 7.91 -1.25 12.70
CA GLU A 26 7.83 -2.48 11.90
C GLU A 26 7.03 -2.27 10.60
N ALA A 27 6.00 -1.41 10.65
CA ALA A 27 5.14 -1.14 9.49
C ALA A 27 5.83 -0.30 8.40
N GLN A 28 6.94 0.37 8.75
CA GLN A 28 7.73 1.23 7.87
C GLN A 28 9.12 0.65 7.60
N ASP A 29 9.41 -0.57 8.07
CA ASP A 29 10.71 -1.20 7.88
C ASP A 29 10.85 -1.65 6.41
N GLN A 30 11.34 -0.72 5.59
CA GLN A 30 11.58 -0.93 4.17
C GLN A 30 12.63 -2.02 3.94
N VAL A 31 13.60 -2.21 4.84
CA VAL A 31 14.63 -3.25 4.69
C VAL A 31 14.01 -4.63 4.88
N ALA A 32 13.13 -4.80 5.87
CA ALA A 32 12.37 -6.03 6.06
C ALA A 32 11.44 -6.28 4.89
N LEU A 33 10.70 -5.25 4.44
CA LEU A 33 9.79 -5.37 3.30
C LEU A 33 10.52 -5.77 2.01
N LEU A 34 11.66 -5.14 1.69
CA LEU A 34 12.45 -5.46 0.50
C LEU A 34 12.92 -6.92 0.50
N LYS A 35 13.37 -7.44 1.66
CA LYS A 35 13.77 -8.85 1.79
C LYS A 35 12.62 -9.80 1.50
N VAL A 36 11.40 -9.44 1.90
CA VAL A 36 10.19 -10.22 1.62
C VAL A 36 9.84 -10.14 0.13
N LEU A 37 9.76 -8.93 -0.43
CA LEU A 37 9.38 -8.72 -1.84
C LEU A 37 10.35 -9.38 -2.82
N GLN A 38 11.65 -9.45 -2.49
CA GLN A 38 12.65 -10.19 -3.27
C GLN A 38 12.44 -11.71 -3.31
N GLN A 39 11.58 -12.26 -2.45
CA GLN A 39 11.31 -13.69 -2.31
C GLN A 39 9.87 -14.06 -2.70
N ILE A 40 9.07 -13.11 -3.17
CA ILE A 40 7.69 -13.38 -3.58
C ILE A 40 7.69 -14.25 -4.83
N THR A 41 6.81 -15.25 -4.82
CA THR A 41 6.60 -16.25 -5.87
C THR A 41 5.11 -16.34 -6.21
N PRO A 42 4.73 -17.03 -7.31
CA PRO A 42 3.32 -17.27 -7.63
C PRO A 42 2.51 -17.90 -6.49
N GLU A 43 3.16 -18.66 -5.59
CA GLU A 43 2.53 -19.39 -4.49
C GLU A 43 2.44 -18.57 -3.18
N SER A 44 3.09 -17.41 -3.11
CA SER A 44 3.13 -16.59 -1.90
C SER A 44 1.75 -16.05 -1.51
N CYS A 45 0.97 -15.60 -2.48
CA CYS A 45 -0.40 -15.15 -2.28
C CYS A 45 -1.41 -16.27 -2.55
N PRO A 46 -2.56 -16.31 -1.85
CA PRO A 46 -2.95 -15.42 -0.75
C PRO A 46 -2.72 -16.04 0.63
N LYS A 47 -1.84 -17.04 0.74
CA LYS A 47 -1.74 -17.91 1.94
C LYS A 47 -0.53 -17.63 2.83
N SER A 48 0.53 -17.03 2.31
CA SER A 48 1.69 -16.61 3.11
C SER A 48 1.78 -15.09 3.19
N TYR A 49 1.47 -14.41 2.10
CA TYR A 49 1.39 -12.96 2.04
C TYR A 49 0.16 -12.51 1.27
N ASN A 50 -0.20 -11.24 1.42
CA ASN A 50 -1.15 -10.56 0.55
C ASN A 50 -0.92 -9.04 0.61
N PHE A 51 -0.53 -8.42 -0.51
CA PHE A 51 -0.16 -7.00 -0.55
C PHE A 51 -1.17 -6.12 -1.32
N HIS A 52 -2.35 -6.65 -1.65
CA HIS A 52 -3.38 -5.86 -2.33
C HIS A 52 -4.76 -6.33 -1.88
N MET A 53 -5.43 -5.53 -1.05
CA MET A 53 -6.76 -5.82 -0.52
C MET A 53 -7.44 -4.56 0.01
N HIS A 54 -8.76 -4.56 -0.03
CA HIS A 54 -9.60 -3.42 0.29
C HIS A 54 -10.54 -3.69 1.46
N THR A 55 -10.80 -2.65 2.24
CA THR A 55 -11.73 -2.68 3.38
C THR A 55 -12.92 -1.76 3.13
N VAL A 56 -13.85 -1.72 4.08
CA VAL A 56 -14.94 -0.73 4.07
C VAL A 56 -14.48 0.73 4.15
N LYS A 57 -13.18 1.00 4.28
CA LYS A 57 -12.64 2.37 4.30
C LYS A 57 -12.48 2.97 2.91
N SER A 58 -12.53 2.14 1.87
CA SER A 58 -12.67 2.54 0.47
C SER A 58 -13.90 1.86 -0.15
N ASP A 59 -13.74 0.84 -0.97
CA ASP A 59 -14.79 0.15 -1.73
C ASP A 59 -14.85 -1.36 -1.46
N GLY A 60 -14.07 -1.85 -0.50
CA GLY A 60 -14.17 -3.20 0.04
C GLY A 60 -15.38 -3.40 0.96
N ARG A 61 -15.56 -4.65 1.41
CA ARG A 61 -16.68 -5.06 2.28
C ARG A 61 -16.26 -5.56 3.66
N LEU A 62 -15.02 -5.99 3.81
CA LEU A 62 -14.50 -6.54 5.05
C LEU A 62 -14.12 -5.42 6.02
N GLN A 63 -14.45 -5.58 7.31
CA GLN A 63 -13.97 -4.63 8.32
C GLN A 63 -12.45 -4.82 8.55
N PRO A 64 -11.68 -3.75 8.83
CA PRO A 64 -10.24 -3.89 9.02
C PRO A 64 -9.83 -4.81 10.18
N ASP A 65 -10.63 -4.91 11.25
CA ASP A 65 -10.43 -5.84 12.36
C ASP A 65 -10.70 -7.29 11.96
N GLU A 66 -11.84 -7.56 11.31
CA GLU A 66 -12.18 -8.88 10.75
C GLU A 66 -11.14 -9.36 9.72
N LEU A 67 -10.55 -8.42 8.96
CA LEU A 67 -9.47 -8.69 8.02
C LEU A 67 -8.23 -9.23 8.74
N ILE A 68 -7.82 -8.61 9.84
CA ILE A 68 -6.68 -9.07 10.63
C ILE A 68 -6.98 -10.43 11.28
N ASP A 69 -8.21 -10.66 11.74
CA ASP A 69 -8.61 -11.96 12.27
C ASP A 69 -8.49 -13.06 11.20
N GLN A 70 -8.94 -12.80 9.96
CA GLN A 70 -8.74 -13.71 8.83
C GLN A 70 -7.26 -13.92 8.52
N ALA A 71 -6.46 -12.86 8.51
CA ALA A 71 -5.02 -12.94 8.24
C ALA A 71 -4.30 -13.87 9.23
N ILE A 72 -4.61 -13.74 10.52
CA ILE A 72 -4.07 -14.61 11.58
C ILE A 72 -4.58 -16.05 11.41
N GLN A 73 -5.87 -16.24 11.12
CA GLN A 73 -6.44 -17.58 10.93
C GLN A 73 -5.86 -18.32 9.71
N ILE A 74 -5.60 -17.60 8.62
CA ILE A 74 -4.94 -18.13 7.42
C ILE A 74 -3.48 -18.49 7.71
N GLY A 75 -2.86 -17.80 8.67
CA GLY A 75 -1.44 -17.92 8.97
C GLY A 75 -0.58 -17.07 8.03
N LEU A 76 -1.07 -15.89 7.64
CA LEU A 76 -0.25 -14.94 6.88
C LEU A 76 0.99 -14.56 7.70
N GLN A 77 2.13 -14.50 7.01
CA GLN A 77 3.38 -14.00 7.55
C GLN A 77 3.44 -12.48 7.47
N GLY A 78 2.80 -11.89 6.46
CA GLY A 78 2.63 -10.45 6.39
C GLY A 78 1.66 -9.98 5.31
N LEU A 79 1.22 -8.73 5.40
CA LEU A 79 0.22 -8.14 4.53
C LEU A 79 0.30 -6.62 4.48
N ALA A 80 -0.39 -6.03 3.49
CA ALA A 80 -0.68 -4.61 3.42
C ALA A 80 -2.15 -4.39 3.03
N ILE A 81 -2.84 -3.50 3.75
CA ILE A 81 -4.18 -3.02 3.38
C ILE A 81 -3.99 -1.82 2.46
N THR A 82 -4.59 -1.83 1.27
CA THR A 82 -4.32 -0.86 0.21
C THR A 82 -5.58 -0.14 -0.24
N ASP A 83 -6.40 0.30 0.73
CA ASP A 83 -7.61 1.07 0.45
C ASP A 83 -7.33 2.26 -0.48
N HIS A 84 -8.27 2.55 -1.40
CA HIS A 84 -8.16 3.70 -2.29
C HIS A 84 -8.13 5.03 -1.52
N HIS A 85 -7.05 5.80 -1.73
CA HIS A 85 -6.92 7.19 -1.26
C HIS A 85 -7.14 7.39 0.27
N THR A 86 -6.91 6.36 1.09
CA THR A 86 -6.99 6.45 2.56
C THR A 86 -6.13 5.38 3.25
N VAL A 87 -5.66 5.69 4.46
CA VAL A 87 -4.94 4.74 5.34
C VAL A 87 -5.76 4.38 6.59
N GLU A 88 -7.03 4.80 6.67
CA GLU A 88 -7.88 4.51 7.83
C GLU A 88 -8.05 3.00 8.09
N GLY A 89 -8.08 2.18 7.02
CA GLY A 89 -8.17 0.73 7.15
C GLY A 89 -6.96 0.16 7.88
N TYR A 90 -5.76 0.56 7.43
CA TYR A 90 -4.50 0.24 8.12
C TYR A 90 -4.49 0.69 9.58
N GLN A 91 -4.93 1.92 9.89
CA GLN A 91 -4.90 2.45 11.26
C GLN A 91 -5.76 1.60 12.22
N ILE A 92 -6.96 1.20 11.79
CA ILE A 92 -7.85 0.35 12.59
C ILE A 92 -7.27 -1.06 12.74
N ALA A 93 -6.80 -1.64 11.63
CA ALA A 93 -6.17 -2.96 11.61
C ALA A 93 -4.93 -3.03 12.52
N GLN A 94 -4.08 -2.01 12.51
CA GLN A 94 -2.89 -1.93 13.35
C GLN A 94 -3.24 -1.83 14.84
N ALA A 95 -4.28 -1.06 15.19
CA ALA A 95 -4.77 -0.98 16.56
C ALA A 95 -5.33 -2.34 17.04
N HIS A 96 -6.11 -3.02 16.21
CA HIS A 96 -6.64 -4.36 16.49
C HIS A 96 -5.53 -5.39 16.65
N LEU A 97 -4.55 -5.41 15.74
CA LEU A 97 -3.40 -6.32 15.80
C LEU A 97 -2.57 -6.11 17.08
N ASN A 98 -2.39 -4.86 17.52
CA ASN A 98 -1.71 -4.56 18.78
C ASN A 98 -2.47 -5.10 20.00
N GLN A 99 -3.81 -4.96 20.02
CA GLN A 99 -4.65 -5.53 21.07
C GLN A 99 -4.63 -7.06 21.06
N TRP A 100 -4.63 -7.66 19.88
CA TRP A 100 -4.49 -9.11 19.71
C TRP A 100 -3.15 -9.60 20.25
N LYS A 101 -2.03 -8.97 19.87
CA LYS A 101 -0.67 -9.30 20.38
C LYS A 101 -0.58 -9.16 21.91
N ALA A 102 -1.20 -8.13 22.49
CA ALA A 102 -1.22 -7.91 23.93
C ALA A 102 -2.05 -8.94 24.70
N SER A 103 -3.14 -9.45 24.11
CA SER A 103 -3.99 -10.50 24.69
C SER A 103 -3.47 -11.92 24.48
N HIS A 104 -2.52 -12.10 23.56
CA HIS A 104 -1.92 -13.40 23.22
C HIS A 104 -0.38 -13.39 23.32
N PRO A 105 0.22 -13.10 24.48
CA PRO A 105 1.67 -12.94 24.63
C PRO A 105 2.48 -14.17 24.21
N GLU A 106 1.95 -15.38 24.40
CA GLU A 106 2.62 -16.62 24.00
C GLU A 106 2.46 -16.97 22.51
N ASN A 107 1.55 -16.30 21.80
CA ASN A 107 1.26 -16.56 20.39
C ASN A 107 1.62 -15.38 19.48
N GLN A 108 2.44 -14.43 19.94
CA GLN A 108 2.81 -13.26 19.11
C GLN A 108 3.49 -13.65 17.78
N ALA A 109 4.13 -14.82 17.72
CA ALA A 109 4.72 -15.35 16.48
C ALA A 109 3.68 -15.76 15.41
N LEU A 110 2.39 -15.86 15.77
CA LEU A 110 1.30 -16.08 14.81
C LEU A 110 0.76 -14.78 14.21
N ALA A 111 1.12 -13.62 14.77
CA ALA A 111 0.68 -12.35 14.24
C ALA A 111 1.45 -12.03 12.94
N PRO A 112 0.76 -11.67 11.85
CA PRO A 112 1.43 -11.22 10.65
C PRO A 112 2.14 -9.88 10.87
N VAL A 113 3.14 -9.59 10.04
CA VAL A 113 3.65 -8.23 9.87
C VAL A 113 2.65 -7.43 9.04
N LEU A 114 2.17 -6.30 9.55
CA LEU A 114 1.29 -5.38 8.83
C LEU A 114 2.10 -4.15 8.40
N TRP A 115 2.41 -4.04 7.11
CA TRP A 115 3.01 -2.84 6.54
C TRP A 115 1.95 -1.79 6.20
N THR A 116 2.33 -0.52 6.20
CA THR A 116 1.48 0.52 5.61
C THR A 116 1.26 0.22 4.13
N GLY A 117 0.02 0.40 3.69
CA GLY A 117 -0.44 0.20 2.33
C GLY A 117 -1.42 1.28 1.92
N LEU A 118 -1.45 1.60 0.63
CA LEU A 118 -2.36 2.59 0.03
C LEU A 118 -2.42 2.34 -1.48
N GLU A 119 -3.58 2.47 -2.09
CA GLU A 119 -3.72 2.50 -3.55
C GLU A 119 -4.10 3.91 -4.02
N ILE A 120 -3.33 4.45 -4.97
CA ILE A 120 -3.49 5.82 -5.48
C ILE A 120 -3.77 5.75 -6.99
N SER A 121 -4.89 6.33 -7.43
CA SER A 121 -5.15 6.55 -8.86
C SER A 121 -4.23 7.61 -9.45
N ALA A 122 -3.68 7.33 -10.64
CA ALA A 122 -2.71 8.18 -11.31
C ALA A 122 -2.87 8.13 -12.84
N GLY A 123 -2.49 9.21 -13.52
CA GLY A 123 -2.43 9.30 -14.97
C GLY A 123 -1.08 8.83 -15.52
N LEU A 124 -1.11 7.85 -16.43
CA LEU A 124 0.06 7.33 -17.15
C LEU A 124 -0.32 6.99 -18.60
N LEU A 125 0.46 7.42 -19.58
CA LEU A 125 0.19 7.21 -21.02
C LEU A 125 -1.26 7.57 -21.44
N GLY A 126 -1.84 8.61 -20.83
CA GLY A 126 -3.17 9.10 -21.16
C GLY A 126 -4.32 8.23 -20.63
N ILE A 127 -4.05 7.25 -19.76
CA ILE A 127 -5.06 6.47 -19.05
C ILE A 127 -4.89 6.59 -17.53
N GLU A 128 -5.93 6.20 -16.80
CA GLU A 128 -5.81 5.95 -15.37
C GLU A 128 -5.14 4.59 -15.12
N VAL A 129 -4.16 4.61 -14.23
CA VAL A 129 -3.52 3.46 -13.61
C VAL A 129 -3.60 3.62 -12.10
N HIS A 130 -3.25 2.57 -11.37
CA HIS A 130 -3.17 2.58 -9.92
C HIS A 130 -1.73 2.28 -9.48
N VAL A 131 -1.28 3.03 -8.48
CA VAL A 131 0.03 2.86 -7.86
C VAL A 131 -0.19 2.47 -6.40
N LEU A 132 0.35 1.32 -6.02
CA LEU A 132 0.39 0.84 -4.65
C LEU A 132 1.59 1.47 -3.95
N ALA A 133 1.38 1.99 -2.75
CA ALA A 133 2.43 2.47 -1.87
C ALA A 133 2.60 1.50 -0.70
N TYR A 134 3.85 1.13 -0.37
CA TYR A 134 4.14 0.24 0.75
C TYR A 134 5.22 0.78 1.68
N GLY A 135 5.10 0.49 2.97
CA GLY A 135 6.17 0.72 3.95
C GLY A 135 6.55 2.19 4.16
N PHE A 136 5.61 3.10 3.93
CA PHE A 136 5.77 4.55 4.06
C PHE A 136 5.33 5.08 5.42
N ASP A 137 5.77 6.30 5.77
CA ASP A 137 5.22 7.07 6.90
C ASP A 137 3.81 7.58 6.57
N PRO A 138 2.74 7.10 7.25
CA PRO A 138 1.37 7.48 6.92
C PRO A 138 1.04 8.94 7.26
N GLU A 139 1.88 9.61 8.04
CA GLU A 139 1.74 11.04 8.39
C GLU A 139 2.61 11.95 7.51
N ALA A 140 3.31 11.38 6.50
CA ALA A 140 4.18 12.12 5.61
C ALA A 140 3.41 13.24 4.87
N PRO A 141 3.86 14.51 4.95
CA PRO A 141 3.19 15.62 4.28
C PRO A 141 3.06 15.45 2.76
N SER A 142 3.97 14.70 2.13
CA SER A 142 3.95 14.43 0.69
C SER A 142 2.73 13.61 0.25
N LEU A 143 2.20 12.75 1.13
CA LEU A 143 1.04 11.89 0.83
C LEU A 143 -0.31 12.54 1.17
N GLN A 144 -0.32 13.60 1.99
CA GLN A 144 -1.55 14.28 2.42
C GLN A 144 -2.51 14.65 1.27
N PRO A 145 -2.05 15.12 0.09
CA PRO A 145 -2.95 15.41 -1.04
C PRO A 145 -3.70 14.18 -1.55
N TYR A 146 -3.14 12.98 -1.38
CA TYR A 146 -3.67 11.72 -1.89
C TYR A 146 -4.53 10.96 -0.88
N LEU A 147 -4.55 11.40 0.37
CA LEU A 147 -5.29 10.79 1.50
C LEU A 147 -6.66 11.44 1.71
N GLN A 148 -7.39 11.68 0.62
CA GLN A 148 -8.67 12.42 0.62
C GLN A 148 -9.88 11.56 0.26
N ARG A 149 -9.71 10.23 0.10
CA ARG A 149 -10.72 9.28 -0.41
C ARG A 149 -11.21 9.53 -1.84
N GLU A 150 -10.63 10.50 -2.51
CA GLU A 150 -10.98 10.88 -3.88
C GLU A 150 -9.71 11.01 -4.70
N THR A 151 -9.84 10.70 -5.99
CA THR A 151 -8.79 10.91 -6.97
C THR A 151 -8.43 12.38 -7.05
N VAL A 152 -7.13 12.67 -7.02
CA VAL A 152 -6.62 14.03 -7.25
C VAL A 152 -6.65 14.38 -8.75
N TYR A 153 -6.60 15.67 -9.07
CA TYR A 153 -6.64 16.16 -10.45
C TYR A 153 -5.45 17.08 -10.76
N GLY A 154 -5.25 17.38 -12.05
CA GLY A 154 -4.20 18.27 -12.51
C GLY A 154 -2.81 17.65 -12.39
N GLU A 155 -1.82 18.43 -11.97
CA GLU A 155 -0.42 17.98 -11.91
C GLU A 155 -0.23 16.82 -10.92
N LEU A 156 -0.91 16.86 -9.77
CA LEU A 156 -0.82 15.82 -8.74
C LEU A 156 -1.30 14.45 -9.22
N TYR A 157 -2.17 14.40 -10.24
CA TYR A 157 -2.65 13.16 -10.82
C TYR A 157 -1.58 12.43 -11.64
N ALA A 158 -0.55 13.11 -12.12
CA ALA A 158 0.48 12.46 -12.92
C ALA A 158 1.21 11.37 -12.11
N ALA A 159 1.42 10.19 -12.71
CA ALA A 159 2.11 9.08 -12.05
C ALA A 159 3.48 9.48 -11.49
N GLN A 160 4.21 10.37 -12.18
CA GLN A 160 5.47 10.92 -11.69
C GLN A 160 5.34 11.61 -10.32
N GLN A 161 4.27 12.38 -10.10
CA GLN A 161 4.04 13.08 -8.83
C GLN A 161 3.64 12.10 -7.73
N VAL A 162 2.81 11.11 -8.07
CA VAL A 162 2.41 10.04 -7.15
C VAL A 162 3.63 9.24 -6.68
N ILE A 163 4.48 8.78 -7.60
CA ILE A 163 5.72 8.05 -7.29
C ILE A 163 6.64 8.90 -6.41
N ALA A 164 6.87 10.16 -6.79
CA ALA A 164 7.72 11.07 -6.01
C ALA A 164 7.17 11.31 -4.59
N ALA A 165 5.85 11.41 -4.43
CA ALA A 165 5.22 11.59 -3.12
C ALA A 165 5.40 10.36 -2.21
N ILE A 166 5.30 9.16 -2.78
CA ILE A 166 5.53 7.89 -2.09
C ILE A 166 6.99 7.79 -1.62
N HIS A 167 7.94 8.11 -2.50
CA HIS A 167 9.37 8.10 -2.15
C HIS A 167 9.73 9.14 -1.08
N GLN A 168 9.14 10.34 -1.15
CA GLN A 168 9.32 11.36 -0.10
C GLN A 168 8.79 10.87 1.26
N ALA A 169 7.77 10.02 1.26
CA ALA A 169 7.26 9.34 2.45
C ALA A 169 8.08 8.09 2.85
N GLN A 170 9.23 7.86 2.22
CA GLN A 170 10.12 6.70 2.41
C GLN A 170 9.49 5.35 2.02
N GLY A 171 8.42 5.38 1.22
CA GLY A 171 7.74 4.18 0.72
C GLY A 171 8.32 3.62 -0.58
N LEU A 172 7.80 2.46 -0.97
CA LEU A 172 7.99 1.85 -2.28
C LEU A 172 6.73 2.04 -3.12
N ALA A 173 6.89 2.43 -4.39
CA ALA A 173 5.83 2.61 -5.36
C ALA A 173 5.77 1.41 -6.32
N VAL A 174 4.59 0.81 -6.49
CA VAL A 174 4.38 -0.41 -7.28
C VAL A 174 3.20 -0.22 -8.25
N LEU A 175 3.39 -0.52 -9.52
CA LEU A 175 2.30 -0.46 -10.51
C LEU A 175 1.34 -1.64 -10.29
N ALA A 176 0.09 -1.35 -9.92
CA ALA A 176 -0.93 -2.35 -9.64
C ALA A 176 -1.43 -3.00 -10.94
N HIS A 177 -1.68 -4.31 -10.89
CA HIS A 177 -2.34 -5.12 -11.91
C HIS A 177 -2.16 -4.62 -13.37
N PRO A 178 -0.92 -4.49 -13.88
CA PRO A 178 -0.59 -3.74 -15.10
C PRO A 178 -1.25 -4.27 -16.38
N ALA A 179 -1.75 -5.51 -16.38
CA ALA A 179 -2.45 -6.08 -17.53
C ALA A 179 -3.98 -5.94 -17.47
N ARG A 180 -4.54 -5.17 -16.51
CA ARG A 180 -5.98 -4.85 -16.46
C ARG A 180 -6.39 -3.69 -17.36
N TYR A 181 -5.43 -2.86 -17.77
CA TYR A 181 -5.70 -1.62 -18.46
C TYR A 181 -5.89 -1.80 -19.97
N LYS A 182 -6.36 -0.72 -20.62
CA LYS A 182 -6.49 -0.67 -22.09
C LYS A 182 -5.14 -0.55 -22.80
N VAL A 183 -4.13 -0.05 -22.09
CA VAL A 183 -2.73 0.01 -22.55
C VAL A 183 -2.03 -1.24 -22.02
N SER A 184 -1.20 -1.89 -22.84
CA SER A 184 -0.54 -3.14 -22.48
C SER A 184 0.49 -2.93 -21.36
N ALA A 185 0.72 -4.00 -20.58
CA ALA A 185 1.79 -4.02 -19.58
C ALA A 185 3.17 -3.70 -20.21
N SER A 186 3.43 -4.21 -21.42
CA SER A 186 4.64 -3.93 -22.21
C SER A 186 4.83 -2.47 -22.62
N ALA A 187 3.79 -1.62 -22.55
CA ALA A 187 3.91 -0.18 -22.73
C ALA A 187 3.93 0.57 -21.39
N LEU A 188 3.11 0.15 -20.42
CA LEU A 188 3.03 0.81 -19.11
C LEU A 188 4.26 0.61 -18.24
N ILE A 189 4.81 -0.61 -18.19
CA ILE A 189 5.93 -0.94 -17.29
C ILE A 189 7.21 -0.16 -17.67
N PRO A 190 7.63 -0.07 -18.95
CA PRO A 190 8.76 0.76 -19.32
C PRO A 190 8.56 2.23 -18.95
N GLU A 191 7.38 2.80 -19.26
CA GLU A 191 7.09 4.20 -18.94
C GLU A 191 7.12 4.44 -17.43
N ALA A 192 6.50 3.56 -16.63
CA ALA A 192 6.54 3.67 -15.17
C ALA A 192 7.97 3.53 -14.62
N THR A 193 8.81 2.70 -15.26
CA THR A 193 10.24 2.55 -14.91
C THR A 193 11.00 3.85 -15.14
N ASP A 194 10.78 4.53 -16.27
CA ASP A 194 11.40 5.82 -16.57
C ASP A 194 11.00 6.92 -15.56
N LEU A 195 9.84 6.76 -14.91
CA LEU A 195 9.37 7.63 -13.83
C LEU A 195 9.86 7.22 -12.43
N GLY A 196 10.55 6.08 -12.30
CA GLY A 196 11.13 5.60 -11.05
C GLY A 196 10.25 4.65 -10.23
N ILE A 197 9.29 3.94 -10.84
CA ILE A 197 8.54 2.89 -10.12
C ILE A 197 9.50 1.82 -9.55
N ASP A 198 9.23 1.31 -8.35
CA ASP A 198 10.09 0.32 -7.68
C ASP A 198 9.71 -1.13 -8.02
N GLY A 199 8.44 -1.35 -8.39
CA GLY A 199 7.91 -2.70 -8.60
C GLY A 199 6.65 -2.76 -9.45
N VAL A 200 6.23 -3.98 -9.74
CA VAL A 200 4.98 -4.28 -10.44
C VAL A 200 4.24 -5.43 -9.74
N GLU A 201 2.92 -5.39 -9.78
CA GLU A 201 2.10 -6.50 -9.29
C GLU A 201 2.06 -7.63 -10.31
N THR A 202 3.00 -8.55 -10.16
CA THR A 202 3.24 -9.65 -11.10
C THR A 202 2.27 -10.79 -10.91
N TYR A 203 2.02 -11.19 -9.65
CA TYR A 203 1.23 -12.37 -9.34
C TYR A 203 -0.21 -11.97 -8.99
N TYR A 204 -1.04 -11.93 -10.03
CA TYR A 204 -2.41 -11.44 -9.95
C TYR A 204 -3.40 -12.33 -10.71
N ASN A 205 -4.61 -12.45 -10.18
CA ASN A 205 -5.67 -13.30 -10.74
C ASN A 205 -6.54 -12.55 -11.77
N TYR A 206 -6.00 -12.33 -12.96
CA TYR A 206 -6.71 -11.66 -14.06
C TYR A 206 -7.93 -12.44 -14.56
N ARG A 207 -7.96 -13.77 -14.40
CA ARG A 207 -9.06 -14.65 -14.83
C ARG A 207 -10.19 -14.82 -13.79
N HIS A 208 -10.09 -14.20 -12.62
CA HIS A 208 -11.05 -14.35 -11.52
C HIS A 208 -11.29 -15.83 -11.13
N THR A 209 -10.25 -16.67 -11.13
CA THR A 209 -10.40 -18.08 -10.76
C THR A 209 -10.70 -18.25 -9.27
N ASN A 210 -11.45 -19.30 -8.93
CA ASN A 210 -11.64 -19.78 -7.56
C ASN A 210 -11.30 -21.28 -7.53
N PRO A 211 -10.22 -21.71 -6.83
CA PRO A 211 -9.38 -20.93 -5.93
C PRO A 211 -8.60 -19.81 -6.63
N TRP A 212 -8.23 -18.77 -5.87
CA TRP A 212 -7.37 -17.70 -6.36
C TRP A 212 -6.04 -18.29 -6.82
N ASN A 213 -5.63 -17.97 -8.05
CA ASN A 213 -4.32 -18.30 -8.59
C ASN A 213 -3.89 -17.16 -9.51
N PRO A 214 -2.59 -16.84 -9.56
CA PRO A 214 -2.08 -15.90 -10.56
C PRO A 214 -2.32 -16.49 -11.95
N THR A 215 -2.61 -15.63 -12.94
CA THR A 215 -2.84 -16.07 -14.32
C THR A 215 -1.49 -16.35 -15.00
N PRO A 216 -1.11 -17.61 -15.28
CA PRO A 216 0.28 -17.94 -15.63
C PRO A 216 0.81 -17.20 -16.86
N GLU A 217 0.00 -17.09 -17.92
CA GLU A 217 0.43 -16.49 -19.18
C GLU A 217 0.71 -14.98 -19.03
N ILE A 218 -0.09 -14.29 -18.20
CA ILE A 218 0.11 -12.86 -17.90
C ILE A 218 1.22 -12.68 -16.87
N THR A 219 1.33 -13.60 -15.91
CA THR A 219 2.40 -13.61 -14.90
C THR A 219 3.76 -13.70 -15.58
N ASP A 220 3.92 -14.58 -16.57
CA ASP A 220 5.19 -14.72 -17.29
C ASP A 220 5.55 -13.48 -18.11
N GLU A 221 4.58 -12.81 -18.73
CA GLU A 221 4.79 -11.53 -19.43
C GLU A 221 5.25 -10.44 -18.46
N VAL A 222 4.49 -10.21 -17.39
CA VAL A 222 4.79 -9.14 -16.41
C VAL A 222 6.11 -9.42 -15.69
N ARG A 223 6.38 -10.67 -15.30
CA ARG A 223 7.65 -11.07 -14.66
C ARG A 223 8.84 -10.85 -15.59
N THR A 224 8.72 -11.19 -16.87
CA THR A 224 9.80 -10.98 -17.84
C THR A 224 10.13 -9.50 -17.98
N LEU A 225 9.11 -8.63 -17.97
CA LEU A 225 9.30 -7.18 -17.98
C LEU A 225 9.92 -6.69 -16.66
N ALA A 226 9.42 -7.16 -15.51
CA ALA A 226 9.98 -6.83 -14.20
C ALA A 226 11.47 -7.18 -14.11
N ASP A 227 11.84 -8.40 -14.52
CA ASP A 227 13.22 -8.88 -14.54
C ASP A 227 14.09 -8.03 -15.49
N HIS A 228 13.56 -7.65 -16.66
CA HIS A 228 14.27 -6.83 -17.64
C HIS A 228 14.59 -5.42 -17.10
N PHE A 229 13.65 -4.82 -16.37
CA PHE A 229 13.79 -3.49 -15.78
C PHE A 229 14.30 -3.49 -14.33
N ASN A 230 14.65 -4.66 -13.78
CA ASN A 230 15.10 -4.84 -12.40
C ASN A 230 14.10 -4.29 -11.36
N LEU A 231 12.82 -4.57 -11.58
CA LEU A 231 11.71 -4.18 -10.70
C LEU A 231 11.38 -5.28 -9.68
N LEU A 232 10.87 -4.89 -8.52
CA LEU A 232 10.33 -5.82 -7.54
C LEU A 232 9.04 -6.48 -8.07
N ASN A 233 8.84 -7.75 -7.71
CA ASN A 233 7.60 -8.47 -7.97
C ASN A 233 6.73 -8.44 -6.70
N THR A 234 5.46 -8.10 -6.83
CA THR A 234 4.48 -8.21 -5.73
C THR A 234 3.33 -9.15 -6.10
N CYS A 235 2.50 -9.45 -5.10
CA CYS A 235 1.29 -10.25 -5.25
C CYS A 235 0.17 -9.72 -4.38
N GLY A 236 -1.07 -9.90 -4.80
CA GLY A 236 -2.21 -9.51 -4.00
C GLY A 236 -3.52 -10.02 -4.57
N THR A 237 -4.52 -10.15 -3.72
CA THR A 237 -5.81 -10.68 -4.17
C THR A 237 -6.68 -9.66 -4.86
N ASP A 238 -6.47 -8.39 -4.56
CA ASP A 238 -7.36 -7.30 -4.95
C ASP A 238 -8.81 -7.63 -4.57
N THR A 239 -8.96 -8.11 -3.33
CA THR A 239 -10.26 -8.48 -2.79
C THR A 239 -11.01 -7.26 -2.30
N HIS A 240 -12.24 -7.13 -2.77
CA HIS A 240 -13.24 -6.19 -2.25
C HIS A 240 -14.32 -6.92 -1.44
N GLY A 241 -14.16 -8.23 -1.27
CA GLY A 241 -15.16 -9.10 -0.67
C GLY A 241 -15.00 -9.28 0.83
N LEU A 242 -15.55 -10.40 1.31
CA LEU A 242 -15.47 -10.81 2.72
C LEU A 242 -14.44 -11.91 2.96
N ASN A 243 -13.64 -12.29 1.95
CA ASN A 243 -12.70 -13.40 2.02
C ASN A 243 -11.35 -13.01 1.41
N LEU A 244 -10.30 -13.03 2.23
CA LEU A 244 -8.93 -12.70 1.82
C LEU A 244 -8.35 -13.64 0.77
N LEU A 245 -8.92 -14.83 0.58
CA LEU A 245 -8.43 -15.85 -0.36
C LEU A 245 -9.05 -15.75 -1.76
N LEU A 246 -9.92 -14.77 -2.00
CA LEU A 246 -10.65 -14.60 -3.26
C LEU A 246 -10.38 -13.23 -3.86
N ARG A 247 -10.50 -13.12 -5.18
CA ARG A 247 -10.63 -11.84 -5.88
C ARG A 247 -12.11 -11.61 -6.17
N LEU A 248 -12.64 -10.45 -5.78
CA LEU A 248 -14.05 -10.08 -5.94
C LEU A 248 -14.16 -8.69 -6.53
#